data_AF-A0A200PN55-F1
#
_entry.id   AF-A0A200PN55-F1
#
_cell.length_a   1.000
_cell.length_b   1.000
_cell.length_c   1.000
_cell.angle_alpha   90.00
_cell.angle_beta   90.00
_cell.angle_gamma   90.00
#
_symmetry.space_group_name_H-M   'P 1'
#
loop_
_entity.id
_entity.type
_entity.pdbx_description
1 polymer ?
#
loop_
_entity_poly.entity_id
_entity_poly.type
_entity_poly.pdbx_seq_one_letter_code
_entity_poly.pdbx_strand_id
1 'polypeptide(L)'
;MATESTRFEDRILETVKWCQERKDPPLIWGMEVSKCVKEAGLGVPSTELGQVLVSNLCFTNNNPSLWKFIDQAISSGLLSSIQILSLLSSRYKFDSPHHINFYIYVLALVEFNA
;
A
#
# COMPACT_ATOMS: atom_id res chain seq x y z
N MET A 1 -18.02 -15.86 -6.08
CA MET A 1 -16.80 -15.14 -6.50
C MET A 1 -16.51 -13.86 -5.69
N ALA A 2 -17.25 -13.53 -4.62
CA ALA A 2 -16.99 -12.33 -3.79
C ALA A 2 -16.22 -12.61 -2.48
N THR A 3 -15.95 -13.89 -2.17
CA THR A 3 -15.40 -14.34 -0.87
C THR A 3 -13.88 -14.49 -0.84
N GLU A 4 -13.23 -14.62 -2.00
CA GLU A 4 -11.76 -14.78 -2.05
C GLU A 4 -11.02 -13.45 -1.90
N SER A 5 -11.52 -12.37 -2.51
CA SER A 5 -10.95 -11.01 -2.35
C SER A 5 -10.95 -10.58 -0.89
N THR A 6 -12.09 -10.75 -0.20
CA THR A 6 -12.23 -10.39 1.22
C THR A 6 -11.33 -11.22 2.12
N ARG A 7 -11.09 -12.50 1.80
CA ARG A 7 -10.20 -13.36 2.59
C ARG A 7 -8.73 -12.99 2.42
N PHE A 8 -8.31 -12.59 1.21
CA PHE A 8 -6.97 -12.06 0.96
C PHE A 8 -6.77 -10.72 1.67
N GLU A 9 -7.73 -9.81 1.51
CA GLU A 9 -7.76 -8.50 2.19
C GLU A 9 -7.59 -8.64 3.71
N ASP A 10 -8.42 -9.46 4.35
CA ASP A 10 -8.38 -9.71 5.79
C ASP A 10 -7.01 -10.26 6.23
N ARG A 11 -6.43 -11.19 5.47
CA ARG A 11 -5.11 -11.77 5.74
C ARG A 11 -3.98 -10.74 5.63
N ILE A 12 -4.02 -9.86 4.64
CA ILE A 12 -3.05 -8.76 4.50
C ILE A 12 -3.17 -7.78 5.66
N LEU A 13 -4.40 -7.40 6.02
CA LEU A 13 -4.67 -6.47 7.12
C LEU A 13 -4.22 -7.04 8.46
N GLU A 14 -4.48 -8.32 8.72
CA GLU A 14 -4.00 -9.01 9.91
C GLU A 14 -2.47 -9.05 9.96
N THR A 15 -1.82 -9.40 8.84
CA THR A 15 -0.35 -9.43 8.74
C THR A 15 0.26 -8.06 9.01
N VAL A 16 -0.29 -7.00 8.40
CA VAL A 16 0.14 -5.61 8.62
C VAL A 16 -0.04 -5.20 10.07
N LYS A 17 -1.18 -5.55 10.68
CA LYS A 17 -1.46 -5.24 12.08
C LYS A 17 -0.49 -5.96 13.02
N TRP A 18 -0.20 -7.24 12.78
CA TRP A 18 0.77 -8.01 13.55
C TRP A 18 2.17 -7.40 13.46
N CYS A 19 2.62 -7.05 12.26
CA CYS A 19 3.92 -6.40 12.07
C CYS A 19 3.97 -5.02 12.75
N GLN A 20 2.85 -4.30 12.79
CA GLN A 20 2.71 -3.04 13.51
C GLN A 20 2.80 -3.20 15.03
N GLU A 21 2.09 -4.17 15.61
CA GLU A 21 2.13 -4.45 17.05
C GLU A 21 3.54 -4.88 17.50
N ARG A 22 4.22 -5.66 16.66
CA ARG A 22 5.60 -6.12 16.89
C ARG A 22 6.65 -5.04 16.63
N LYS A 23 6.26 -3.89 16.05
CA LYS A 23 7.16 -2.81 15.59
C LYS A 23 8.27 -3.34 14.67
N ASP A 24 7.93 -4.34 13.86
CA ASP A 24 8.86 -4.94 12.92
C ASP A 24 9.28 -3.91 11.86
N PRO A 25 10.52 -3.99 11.32
CA PRO A 25 10.98 -3.05 10.31
C PRO A 25 10.24 -3.26 8.97
N PRO A 26 10.12 -2.23 8.12
CA PRO A 26 9.39 -2.28 6.85
C PRO A 26 9.77 -3.44 5.92
N LEU A 27 11.01 -3.90 5.97
CA LEU A 27 11.50 -5.06 5.22
C LEU A 27 10.78 -6.37 5.61
N ILE A 28 10.51 -6.57 6.91
CA ILE A 28 9.81 -7.76 7.41
C ILE A 28 8.36 -7.72 6.98
N TRP A 29 7.73 -6.54 6.99
CA TRP A 29 6.38 -6.36 6.47
C TRP A 29 6.31 -6.75 5.00
N GLY A 30 7.28 -6.32 4.19
CA GLY A 30 7.39 -6.69 2.77
C GLY A 30 7.52 -8.20 2.57
N MET A 31 8.32 -8.86 3.39
CA MET A 31 8.50 -10.31 3.32
C MET A 31 7.21 -11.06 3.68
N GLU A 32 6.55 -10.71 4.78
CA GLU A 32 5.32 -11.38 5.22
C GLU A 32 4.15 -11.13 4.27
N VAL A 33 4.02 -9.90 3.78
CA VAL A 33 3.01 -9.55 2.76
C VAL A 33 3.30 -10.25 1.42
N SER A 34 4.57 -10.34 1.02
CA SER A 34 4.97 -11.07 -0.20
C SER A 34 4.66 -12.57 -0.09
N LYS A 35 4.83 -13.18 1.10
CA LYS A 35 4.38 -14.55 1.35
C LYS A 35 2.87 -14.68 1.16
N CYS A 36 2.08 -13.77 1.74
CA CYS A 36 0.62 -13.78 1.57
C CYS A 36 0.19 -13.67 0.09
N VAL A 37 0.84 -12.79 -0.68
CA VAL A 37 0.62 -12.64 -2.13
C VAL A 37 0.94 -13.94 -2.87
N LYS A 38 2.09 -14.55 -2.57
CA LYS A 38 2.53 -15.79 -3.21
C LYS A 38 1.61 -16.97 -2.87
N GLU A 39 1.16 -17.06 -1.62
CA GLU A 39 0.19 -18.07 -1.17
C GLU A 39 -1.18 -17.89 -1.83
N ALA A 40 -1.58 -16.64 -2.12
CA ALA A 40 -2.78 -16.34 -2.89
C ALA A 40 -2.63 -16.65 -4.39
N GLY A 41 -1.44 -17.07 -4.85
CA GLY A 41 -1.16 -17.33 -6.26
C GLY A 41 -1.09 -16.06 -7.11
N LEU A 42 -1.00 -14.89 -6.48
CA LEU A 42 -0.95 -13.61 -7.16
C LEU A 42 0.49 -13.31 -7.62
N GLY A 43 0.63 -12.84 -8.87
CA GLY A 43 1.91 -12.41 -9.42
C GLY A 43 2.33 -11.05 -8.88
N VAL A 44 3.64 -10.84 -8.74
CA VAL A 44 4.23 -9.54 -8.39
C VAL A 44 4.64 -8.80 -9.67
N PRO A 45 4.35 -7.50 -9.82
CA PRO A 45 3.65 -6.61 -8.87
C PRO A 45 2.13 -6.88 -8.81
N SER A 46 1.57 -6.94 -7.60
CA SER A 46 0.15 -7.29 -7.39
C SER A 46 -0.72 -6.04 -7.25
N THR A 47 -1.62 -5.84 -8.21
CA THR A 47 -2.59 -4.72 -8.19
C THR A 47 -3.55 -4.81 -7.00
N GLU A 48 -4.03 -6.02 -6.69
CA GLU A 48 -4.92 -6.26 -5.54
C GLU A 48 -4.27 -5.81 -4.24
N LEU A 49 -3.01 -6.19 -3.99
CA LEU A 49 -2.29 -5.74 -2.79
C LEU A 49 -2.24 -4.22 -2.66
N GLY A 50 -1.99 -3.50 -3.76
CA GLY A 50 -1.98 -2.05 -3.77
C GLY A 50 -3.34 -1.45 -3.39
N GLN A 51 -4.45 -2.03 -3.87
CA GLN A 51 -5.80 -1.57 -3.52
C GLN A 51 -6.12 -1.74 -2.03
N VAL A 52 -5.72 -2.88 -1.45
CA VAL A 52 -5.93 -3.17 -0.02
C VAL A 52 -5.16 -2.18 0.83
N LEU A 53 -3.86 -2.00 0.55
CA LEU A 53 -2.99 -1.13 1.32
C LEU A 53 -3.40 0.34 1.25
N VAL A 54 -3.73 0.84 0.05
CA VAL A 54 -4.19 2.22 -0.13
C VAL A 54 -5.55 2.43 0.55
N SER A 55 -6.48 1.47 0.44
CA SER A 55 -7.76 1.58 1.15
C SER A 55 -7.57 1.59 2.67
N ASN A 56 -6.71 0.73 3.20
CA ASN A 56 -6.41 0.71 4.64
C ASN A 56 -5.74 2.01 5.12
N LEU A 57 -4.82 2.54 4.32
CA LEU A 57 -4.13 3.80 4.61
C LEU A 57 -5.10 4.99 4.63
N CYS A 58 -6.02 5.05 3.66
CA CYS A 58 -6.99 6.14 3.57
C CYS A 58 -8.08 6.10 4.67
N PHE A 59 -8.47 4.92 5.15
CA PHE A 59 -9.63 4.80 6.05
C PHE A 59 -9.30 4.50 7.51
N THR A 60 -8.22 3.77 7.81
CA THR A 60 -8.05 3.16 9.14
C THR A 60 -6.69 3.43 9.77
N ASN A 61 -5.63 3.55 8.98
CA ASN A 61 -4.27 3.58 9.53
C ASN A 61 -3.33 4.52 8.77
N ASN A 62 -3.61 5.83 8.82
CA ASN A 62 -2.71 6.85 8.30
C ASN A 62 -1.50 7.05 9.25
N ASN A 63 -0.68 6.02 9.39
CA ASN A 63 0.48 6.00 10.28
C ASN A 63 1.78 6.09 9.46
N PRO A 64 2.81 6.85 9.90
CA PRO A 64 4.08 6.96 9.18
C PRO A 64 4.76 5.60 8.91
N SER A 65 4.56 4.60 9.77
CA SER A 65 5.10 3.24 9.57
C SER A 65 4.52 2.55 8.34
N LEU A 66 3.23 2.75 8.05
CA LEU A 66 2.57 2.15 6.88
C LEU A 66 3.07 2.80 5.58
N TRP A 67 3.30 4.12 5.60
CA TRP A 67 3.93 4.83 4.49
C TRP A 67 5.35 4.33 4.20
N LYS A 68 6.16 4.12 5.23
CA LYS A 68 7.50 3.54 5.07
C LYS A 68 7.47 2.11 4.55
N PHE A 69 6.45 1.35 4.90
CA PHE A 69 6.23 0.04 4.32
C PHE A 69 5.87 0.11 2.83
N ILE A 70 4.96 1.01 2.42
CA ILE A 70 4.60 1.20 1.01
C ILE A 70 5.81 1.64 0.19
N ASP A 71 6.60 2.58 0.71
CA ASP A 71 7.85 3.03 0.09
C ASP A 71 8.83 1.85 -0.12
N GLN A 72 9.04 1.05 0.92
CA GLN A 72 9.87 -0.16 0.84
C GLN A 72 9.32 -1.18 -0.15
N ALA A 73 8.00 -1.38 -0.19
CA ALA A 73 7.34 -2.33 -1.09
C ALA A 73 7.44 -1.86 -2.56
N ILE A 74 7.37 -0.56 -2.83
CA ILE A 74 7.64 0.01 -4.15
C ILE A 74 9.11 -0.20 -4.53
N SER A 75 10.04 0.15 -3.64
CA SER A 75 11.48 -0.04 -3.85
C SER A 75 11.87 -1.50 -4.09
N SER A 76 11.14 -2.44 -3.48
CA SER A 76 11.36 -3.89 -3.62
C SER A 76 10.64 -4.49 -4.83
N GLY A 77 9.90 -3.69 -5.62
CA GLY A 77 9.12 -4.14 -6.78
C GLY A 77 7.87 -4.97 -6.45
N LEU A 78 7.48 -5.01 -5.17
CA LEU A 78 6.28 -5.71 -4.68
C LEU A 78 5.01 -4.96 -5.12
N LEU A 79 5.11 -3.63 -5.22
CA LEU A 79 4.04 -2.74 -5.66
C LEU A 79 4.51 -1.89 -6.84
N SER A 80 3.58 -1.55 -7.73
CA SER A 80 3.83 -0.56 -8.78
C SER A 80 3.56 0.84 -8.24
N SER A 81 4.55 1.72 -8.28
CA SER A 81 4.44 3.12 -7.85
C SER A 81 3.32 3.86 -8.59
N ILE A 82 3.19 3.63 -9.91
CA ILE A 82 2.13 4.24 -10.74
C ILE A 82 0.73 3.79 -10.28
N GLN A 83 0.57 2.51 -9.94
CA GLN A 83 -0.71 2.01 -9.46
C GLN A 83 -1.08 2.61 -8.10
N ILE A 84 -0.13 2.68 -7.16
CA ILE A 84 -0.36 3.29 -5.85
C ILE A 84 -0.75 4.76 -5.98
N LEU A 85 -0.08 5.50 -6.87
CA LEU A 85 -0.43 6.89 -7.17
C LEU A 85 -1.83 7.03 -7.75
N SER A 86 -2.19 6.17 -8.72
CA SER A 86 -3.53 6.17 -9.31
C SER A 86 -4.62 5.89 -8.26
N LEU A 87 -4.36 4.96 -7.34
CA LEU A 87 -5.29 4.60 -6.28
C LEU A 87 -5.44 5.72 -5.25
N LEU A 88 -4.33 6.32 -4.80
CA LEU A 88 -4.34 7.46 -3.89
C LEU A 88 -5.06 8.66 -4.51
N SER A 89 -4.80 8.96 -5.78
CA SER A 89 -5.46 10.04 -6.52
C SER A 89 -6.96 9.83 -6.66
N SER A 90 -7.41 8.57 -6.82
CA SER A 90 -8.84 8.27 -6.90
C SER A 90 -9.53 8.32 -5.54
N ARG A 91 -8.82 8.07 -4.44
CA ARG A 91 -9.37 8.07 -3.07
C ARG A 91 -9.36 9.46 -2.43
N TYR A 92 -8.42 10.32 -2.81
CA TYR A 92 -8.41 11.71 -2.40
C TYR A 92 -9.46 12.47 -3.21
N LYS A 93 -10.70 12.50 -2.71
CA LYS A 93 -11.78 13.28 -3.33
C LYS A 93 -11.33 14.74 -3.43
N PHE A 94 -11.43 15.25 -4.65
CA PHE A 94 -11.08 16.57 -5.14
C PHE A 94 -11.99 17.68 -4.56
N ASP A 95 -12.24 17.69 -3.24
CA ASP A 95 -13.28 18.52 -2.62
C ASP A 95 -12.73 19.63 -1.71
N SER A 96 -11.44 19.98 -1.82
CA SER A 96 -10.90 21.12 -1.06
C SER A 96 -9.70 21.79 -1.73
N PRO A 97 -9.51 23.11 -1.53
CA PRO A 97 -8.59 23.98 -2.29
C PRO A 97 -7.08 23.73 -2.05
N HIS A 98 -6.70 22.59 -1.48
CA HIS A 98 -5.31 22.21 -1.20
C HIS A 98 -4.63 21.47 -2.37
N HIS A 99 -5.12 21.70 -3.58
CA HIS A 99 -4.75 21.01 -4.83
C HIS A 99 -3.25 21.01 -5.15
N ILE A 100 -2.53 22.03 -4.67
CA ILE A 100 -1.09 22.19 -4.87
C ILE A 100 -0.31 21.19 -4.02
N ASN A 101 -0.74 20.88 -2.80
CA ASN A 101 0.01 19.97 -1.92
C ASN A 101 -0.07 18.51 -2.40
N PHE A 102 -1.19 18.08 -2.98
CA PHE A 102 -1.28 16.74 -3.57
C PHE A 102 -0.39 16.61 -4.81
N TYR A 103 -0.39 17.61 -5.70
CA TYR A 103 0.47 17.60 -6.89
C TYR A 103 1.96 17.67 -6.52
N ILE A 104 2.34 18.47 -5.51
CA ILE A 104 3.70 18.49 -4.95
C ILE A 104 4.06 17.14 -4.32
N TYR A 105 3.13 16.45 -3.65
CA TYR A 105 3.41 15.13 -3.07
C TYR A 105 3.59 14.05 -4.14
N VAL A 106 2.79 14.09 -5.20
CA VAL A 106 2.91 13.21 -6.37
C VAL A 106 4.23 13.49 -7.11
N LEU A 107 4.59 14.75 -7.32
CA LEU A 107 5.88 15.14 -7.90
C LEU A 107 7.07 14.73 -7.02
N ALA A 108 6.99 14.95 -5.71
CA ALA A 108 8.05 14.56 -4.77
C ALA A 108 8.25 13.04 -4.73
N LEU A 109 7.17 12.25 -4.84
CA LEU A 109 7.25 10.79 -4.92
C LEU A 109 7.82 10.29 -6.25
N VAL A 110 7.58 11.02 -7.36
CA VAL A 110 8.16 10.71 -8.67
C VAL A 110 9.65 11.08 -8.72
N GLU A 111 10.05 12.22 -8.15
CA GLU A 111 11.46 12.61 -8.07
C GLU A 111 12.29 11.73 -7.12
N PHE A 112 11.69 11.16 -6.07
CA PHE A 112 12.41 10.23 -5.18
C PHE A 112 12.58 8.81 -5.75
N ASN A 113 11.92 8.48 -6.86
CA ASN A 113 11.96 7.16 -7.52
C ASN A 113 12.64 7.18 -8.91
N ALA A 114 13.25 8.30 -9.31
CA ALA A 114 14.03 8.45 -10.54
C ALA A 114 15.53 8.49 -10.22
#